data_AF-A4Y8Z0-F1
#
_entry.id   AF-A4Y8Z0-F1
#
_cell.length_a   1.000
_cell.length_b   1.000
_cell.length_c   1.000
_cell.angle_alpha   90.00
_cell.angle_beta   90.00
_cell.angle_gamma   90.00
#
_symmetry.space_group_name_H-M   'P 1'
#
loop_
_entity.id
_entity.type
_entity.pdbx_description
1 polymer ?
#
loop_
_entity_poly.entity_id
_entity_poly.type
_entity_poly.pdbx_seq_one_letter_code
_entity_poly.pdbx_strand_id
1 'polypeptide(L)' 'MHLSNAERWSLLCKKQIEVIDNLATQFPERKVNLNELSQCWRHVQHQVQVGDRPIPFELMK' A
#
# COMPACT_ATOMS: atom_id res chain seq x y z
N MET A 1 -4.50 -14.78 18.24
CA MET A 1 -5.63 -13.84 18.01
C MET A 1 -5.71 -13.62 16.51
N HIS A 2 -6.64 -14.29 15.81
CA HIS A 2 -6.85 -14.04 14.37
C HIS A 2 -7.42 -12.64 14.24
N LEU A 3 -6.62 -11.68 13.79
CA LEU A 3 -7.10 -10.33 13.49
C LEU A 3 -8.04 -10.44 12.29
N SER A 4 -9.34 -10.65 12.51
CA SER A 4 -10.37 -10.70 11.45
C SER A 4 -10.38 -9.44 10.56
N ASN A 5 -9.76 -8.36 11.05
CA ASN A 5 -9.59 -7.12 10.31
C ASN A 5 -8.31 -7.09 9.45
N ALA A 6 -7.25 -7.84 9.78
CA ALA A 6 -5.98 -7.78 9.04
C ALA A 6 -6.16 -8.21 7.57
N GLU A 7 -6.92 -9.29 7.33
CA GLU A 7 -7.24 -9.75 5.98
C GLU A 7 -8.06 -8.71 5.19
N ARG A 8 -9.06 -8.09 5.85
CA ARG A 8 -9.88 -7.04 5.24
C ARG A 8 -9.06 -5.80 4.90
N TRP A 9 -8.19 -5.37 5.81
CA TRP A 9 -7.29 -4.24 5.59
C TRP A 9 -6.25 -4.56 4.50
N SER A 10 -5.73 -5.78 4.46
CA SER A 10 -4.81 -6.23 3.40
C SER A 10 -5.49 -6.21 2.03
N LEU A 11 -6.76 -6.63 1.96
CA LEU A 11 -7.56 -6.56 0.74
C LEU A 11 -7.80 -5.11 0.29
N LEU A 12 -8.07 -4.19 1.22
CA LEU A 12 -8.20 -2.76 0.92
C LEU A 12 -6.90 -2.18 0.37
N CYS A 13 -5.75 -2.51 0.99
CA CYS A 13 -4.46 -2.09 0.48
C CYS A 13 -4.21 -2.60 -0.94
N LYS A 14 -4.54 -3.88 -1.21
CA LYS A 14 -4.43 -4.46 -2.56
C LYS A 14 -5.24 -3.69 -3.59
N LYS A 15 -6.51 -3.40 -3.30
CA LYS A 15 -7.38 -2.61 -4.20
C LYS A 15 -6.81 -1.22 -4.46
N GLN A 16 -6.27 -0.57 -3.44
CA GLN A 16 -5.67 0.75 -3.58
C GLN A 16 -4.41 0.72 -4.46
N ILE A 17 -3.55 -0.28 -4.30
CA ILE A 17 -2.37 -0.50 -5.15
C ILE A 17 -2.79 -0.69 -6.61
N GLU A 18 -3.80 -1.53 -6.87
CA GLU A 18 -4.32 -1.77 -8.23
C GLU A 18 -4.85 -0.47 -8.88
N VAL A 19 -5.55 0.38 -8.12
CA VAL A 19 -6.01 1.69 -8.61
C VAL A 19 -4.81 2.59 -8.95
N ILE A 20 -3.80 2.66 -8.09
CA ILE A 20 -2.62 3.51 -8.31
C ILE A 20 -1.79 3.02 -9.50
N ASP A 21 -1.59 1.71 -9.64
CA ASP A 21 -0.84 1.12 -10.76
C ASP A 21 -1.55 1.37 -12.10
N ASN A 22 -2.89 1.32 -12.11
CA ASN A 22 -3.70 1.71 -13.27
C ASN A 22 -3.56 3.20 -13.60
N LEU A 23 -3.58 4.08 -12.58
CA LEU A 23 -3.33 5.52 -12.78
C LEU A 23 -1.92 5.77 -13.34
N ALA A 24 -0.92 5.04 -12.88
CA ALA A 24 0.46 5.17 -13.37
C ALA A 24 0.59 4.79 -14.85
N THR A 25 -0.31 3.93 -15.34
CA THR A 25 -0.40 3.56 -16.76
C THR A 25 -1.11 4.64 -17.59
N GLN A 26 -2.13 5.29 -17.03
CA GLN A 26 -2.91 6.33 -17.73
C GLN A 26 -2.24 7.71 -17.71
N PHE A 27 -1.41 7.99 -16.70
CA PHE A 27 -0.75 9.28 -16.50
C PHE A 27 0.78 9.09 -16.42
N PRO A 28 1.48 8.86 -17.55
CA PRO A 28 2.91 8.59 -17.57
C PRO A 28 3.76 9.70 -16.94
N GLU A 29 3.30 10.95 -17.03
CA GLU A 29 3.94 12.13 -16.45
C GLU A 29 3.97 12.10 -14.91
N ARG A 30 3.09 11.32 -14.27
CA ARG A 30 3.04 11.12 -12.81
C ARG A 30 3.56 9.75 -12.37
N LYS A 31 4.08 8.95 -13.31
CA LYS A 31 4.43 7.54 -13.06
C LYS A 31 5.42 7.35 -11.91
N VAL A 32 6.41 8.23 -11.77
CA VAL A 32 7.41 8.14 -10.68
C VAL A 32 6.73 8.29 -9.31
N ASN A 33 5.99 9.39 -9.11
CA ASN A 33 5.27 9.65 -7.85
C ASN A 33 4.21 8.57 -7.56
N LEU A 34 3.49 8.09 -8.58
CA LEU A 34 2.48 7.04 -8.41
C LEU A 34 3.14 5.70 -8.07
N ASN A 35 4.30 5.37 -8.65
CA ASN A 35 5.05 4.18 -8.27
C ASN A 35 5.54 4.26 -6.82
N GLU A 36 6.07 5.41 -6.38
CA GLU A 36 6.48 5.62 -4.99
C GLU A 36 5.30 5.44 -4.03
N LEU A 37 4.14 6.03 -4.35
CA LEU A 37 2.92 5.87 -3.57
C LEU A 37 2.46 4.40 -3.53
N SER A 38 2.52 3.69 -4.66
CA SER A 38 2.20 2.27 -4.77
C SER A 38 3.13 1.42 -3.88
N GLN A 39 4.43 1.74 -3.81
CA GLN A 39 5.36 1.08 -2.89
C GLN A 39 5.04 1.34 -1.42
N CYS A 40 4.65 2.57 -1.06
CA CYS A 40 4.19 2.88 0.30
C CYS A 40 3.00 2.01 0.69
N TRP A 41 2.03 1.83 -0.20
CA TRP A 41 0.86 0.98 0.06
C TRP A 41 1.22 -0.51 0.17
N ARG A 42 2.18 -1.01 -0.63
CA ARG A 42 2.71 -2.38 -0.47
C ARG A 42 3.33 -2.56 0.92
N HIS A 43 4.02 -1.55 1.42
CA HIS A 43 4.59 -1.59 2.76
C HIS A 43 3.51 -1.64 3.85
N VAL A 44 2.48 -0.79 3.77
CA VAL A 44 1.34 -0.83 4.71
C VAL A 44 0.63 -2.17 4.66
N GLN A 45 0.42 -2.74 3.47
CA GLN A 45 -0.18 -4.07 3.32
C GLN A 45 0.62 -5.14 4.07
N HIS A 46 1.96 -5.09 3.95
CA HIS A 46 2.84 -6.01 4.66
C HIS A 46 2.72 -5.85 6.17
N GLN A 47 2.82 -4.63 6.70
CA GLN A 47 2.65 -4.33 8.13
C GLN A 47 1.33 -4.89 8.68
N VAL A 48 0.24 -4.68 7.95
CA VAL A 48 -1.09 -5.21 8.31
C VAL A 48 -1.10 -6.74 8.35
N GLN A 49 -0.45 -7.41 7.39
CA GLN A 49 -0.42 -8.88 7.31
C GLN A 49 0.41 -9.51 8.44
N VAL A 50 1.52 -8.88 8.82
CA VAL A 50 2.38 -9.38 9.90
C VAL A 50 1.90 -8.97 11.30
N GLY A 51 0.89 -8.07 11.37
CA GLY A 51 0.34 -7.56 12.63
C GLY A 51 1.20 -6.49 13.28
N ASP A 52 2.12 -5.88 12.52
CA ASP A 52 2.97 -4.79 12.99
C ASP A 52 2.16 -3.51 13.20
N ARG A 53 2.60 -2.70 14.15
CA ARG A 53 2.09 -1.34 14.28
C ARG A 53 2.48 -0.58 13.00
N PRO A 54 1.55 0.04 12.28
CA PRO A 54 1.89 0.77 11.07
C PRO A 54 2.82 1.93 11.42
N ILE A 55 4.02 1.91 10.85
CA ILE A 55 5.00 3.00 10.94
C ILE A 55 4.83 3.86 9.68
N PRO A 56 4.63 5.19 9.81
CA PRO A 56 4.62 6.10 8.68
C PRO A 56 5.85 5.92 7.80
N PHE A 57 5.66 5.87 6.48
CA PHE A 57 6.75 5.68 5.51
C PHE A 57 7.89 6.71 5.66
N GLU A 58 7.55 7.93 6.09
CA GLU A 58 8.50 9.03 6.36
C GLU A 58 9.52 8.68 7.46
N LEU A 59 9.18 7.76 8.37
CA LEU A 59 10.03 7.30 9.47
C LEU A 59 10.80 6.02 9.13
N MET A 60 10.72 5.54 7.88
CA MET A 60 11.38 4.30 7.42
C MET A 60 12.64 4.57 6.58
N LYS A 61 13.04 5.83 6.45
CA LYS A 61 14.26 6.27 5.75
C LYS A 61 15.40 6.53 6.73
#